data_AF-A0A3D0MUD9-F1
#
_entry.id   AF-A0A3D0MUD9-F1
#
_cell.length_a   1.000
_cell.length_b   1.000
_cell.length_c   1.000
_cell.angle_alpha   90.00
_cell.angle_beta   90.00
_cell.angle_gamma   90.00
#
_symmetry.space_group_name_H-M   'P 1'
#
loop_
_entity.id
_entity.type
_entity.pdbx_description
1 polymer ?
#
loop_
_entity_poly.entity_id
_entity_poly.type
_entity_poly.pdbx_seq_one_letter_code
_entity_poly.pdbx_strand_id
1 'polypeptide(L)'
;MYGLAFAGKELIDKLTDNAANEGFKVIRCWAFEDVNYEDLHFLCDKIKSLDMKLILCLADRWGFLQSYKIDDEWYKNEYKNKYLSHVKNVISEFKNRDEIMVWELINEPETSDYEIFKNFVKDVSAIIKNISPFQLVSLGTIGGIGDKLGSVFSVFNHKKFKELYSINTLDCISVHDYSYDAGIFERLDIYFRFKDKKTASIITGVIAKFFDAISKPIQNFFVSKLNRLFFFPVTLRGLWNIYSKFDYKTSKELKKPIYVGEVGFKKKHKELRKKILELDIEKKFSNGVSGYILWSFESMGYNPDGHDYGFDESDGFKEVIKKFNS
;
A
#
# COMPACT_ATOMS: atom_id res chain seq x y z
N MET A 1 -9.06 -4.54 4.56
CA MET A 1 -10.00 -5.25 3.67
C MET A 1 -9.48 -5.34 2.22
N TYR A 2 -8.26 -5.86 2.02
CA TYR A 2 -7.67 -5.91 0.68
C TYR A 2 -8.40 -6.91 -0.26
N GLY A 3 -8.95 -8.01 0.26
CA GLY A 3 -9.72 -8.99 -0.52
C GLY A 3 -11.21 -8.68 -0.68
N LEU A 4 -11.67 -7.45 -0.41
CA LEU A 4 -13.10 -7.11 -0.32
C LEU A 4 -13.93 -7.50 -1.55
N ALA A 5 -13.39 -7.33 -2.77
CA ALA A 5 -14.10 -7.68 -4.00
C ALA A 5 -14.31 -9.19 -4.19
N PHE A 6 -13.69 -10.03 -3.36
CA PHE A 6 -13.83 -11.49 -3.35
C PHE A 6 -14.68 -12.00 -2.17
N ALA A 7 -15.26 -11.11 -1.37
CA ALA A 7 -15.93 -11.48 -0.12
C ALA A 7 -17.38 -11.97 -0.31
N GLY A 8 -17.98 -11.74 -1.48
CA GLY A 8 -19.40 -11.96 -1.75
C GLY A 8 -20.30 -10.83 -1.22
N LYS A 9 -21.46 -10.64 -1.85
CA LYS A 9 -22.36 -9.48 -1.65
C LYS A 9 -22.71 -9.21 -0.17
N GLU A 10 -23.06 -10.24 0.61
CA GLU A 10 -23.44 -10.07 2.02
C GLU A 10 -22.29 -9.50 2.88
N LEU A 11 -21.08 -10.02 2.69
CA LEU A 11 -19.90 -9.56 3.42
C LEU A 11 -19.48 -8.18 2.93
N ILE A 12 -19.55 -7.91 1.62
CA ILE A 12 -19.30 -6.58 1.05
C ILE A 12 -20.21 -5.53 1.70
N ASP A 13 -21.51 -5.82 1.82
CA ASP A 13 -22.50 -4.91 2.41
C ASP A 13 -22.13 -4.53 3.85
N LYS A 14 -21.90 -5.54 4.70
CA LYS A 14 -21.56 -5.34 6.12
C LYS A 14 -20.22 -4.64 6.31
N LEU A 15 -19.19 -5.06 5.58
CA LEU A 15 -17.84 -4.53 5.73
C LEU A 15 -17.72 -3.08 5.27
N THR A 16 -18.42 -2.71 4.20
CA THR A 16 -18.45 -1.32 3.72
C THR A 16 -19.24 -0.42 4.66
N ASP A 17 -20.35 -0.89 5.24
CA ASP A 17 -21.09 -0.15 6.28
C ASP A 17 -20.22 0.07 7.52
N ASN A 18 -19.50 -0.96 7.98
CA ASN A 18 -18.58 -0.82 9.10
C ASN A 18 -17.47 0.19 8.80
N ALA A 19 -16.89 0.15 7.59
CA ALA A 19 -15.88 1.11 7.19
C ALA A 19 -16.42 2.55 7.13
N ALA A 20 -17.61 2.76 6.55
CA ALA A 20 -18.26 4.06 6.53
C ALA A 20 -18.58 4.58 7.94
N ASN A 21 -19.04 3.69 8.83
CA ASN A 21 -19.30 4.00 10.24
C ASN A 21 -18.03 4.43 10.97
N GLU A 22 -16.88 3.82 10.65
CA GLU A 22 -15.57 4.22 11.16
C GLU A 22 -15.04 5.53 10.55
N GLY A 23 -15.73 6.05 9.55
CA GLY A 23 -15.46 7.35 8.94
C GLY A 23 -14.52 7.28 7.74
N PHE A 24 -14.22 6.09 7.22
CA PHE A 24 -13.43 5.96 6.00
C PHE A 24 -14.13 6.62 4.80
N LYS A 25 -13.34 7.24 3.93
CA LYS A 25 -13.82 7.86 2.68
C LYS A 25 -13.33 7.17 1.42
N VAL A 26 -12.27 6.38 1.54
CA VAL A 26 -11.67 5.62 0.44
C VAL A 26 -11.37 4.21 0.92
N ILE A 27 -11.72 3.21 0.12
CA ILE A 27 -11.30 1.82 0.31
C ILE A 27 -10.36 1.43 -0.84
N ARG A 28 -9.21 0.89 -0.49
CA ARG A 28 -8.32 0.21 -1.43
C ARG A 28 -8.55 -1.30 -1.33
N CYS A 29 -8.83 -1.95 -2.45
CA CYS A 29 -8.96 -3.41 -2.51
C CYS A 29 -8.49 -3.97 -3.85
N TRP A 30 -8.39 -5.29 -3.90
CA TRP A 30 -7.92 -6.06 -5.03
C TRP A 30 -9.07 -6.42 -5.97
N ALA A 31 -8.82 -6.31 -7.27
CA ALA A 31 -9.72 -6.68 -8.36
C ALA A 31 -8.92 -7.42 -9.44
N PHE A 32 -8.36 -8.57 -9.06
CA PHE A 32 -7.48 -9.40 -9.91
C PHE A 32 -8.29 -10.21 -10.94
N GLU A 33 -7.60 -11.02 -11.76
CA GLU A 33 -8.18 -11.74 -12.91
C GLU A 33 -9.44 -12.55 -12.58
N ASP A 34 -9.51 -13.14 -11.39
CA ASP A 34 -10.60 -14.01 -10.97
C ASP A 34 -11.73 -13.28 -10.20
N VAL A 35 -11.77 -11.95 -10.24
CA VAL A 35 -12.81 -11.17 -9.53
C VAL A 35 -14.19 -11.40 -10.16
N ASN A 36 -15.20 -11.67 -9.34
CA ASN A 36 -16.58 -11.79 -9.80
C ASN A 36 -17.15 -10.40 -10.12
N TYR A 37 -17.59 -10.17 -11.36
CA TYR A 37 -18.07 -8.85 -11.80
C TYR A 37 -19.41 -8.46 -11.16
N GLU A 38 -20.27 -9.42 -10.79
CA GLU A 38 -21.48 -9.08 -10.05
C GLU A 38 -21.18 -8.57 -8.65
N ASP A 39 -20.20 -9.18 -7.97
CA ASP A 39 -19.75 -8.73 -6.65
C ASP A 39 -19.04 -7.38 -6.74
N LEU A 40 -18.25 -7.17 -7.80
CA LEU A 40 -17.57 -5.88 -8.03
C LEU A 40 -18.57 -4.77 -8.39
N HIS A 41 -19.60 -5.03 -9.20
CA HIS A 41 -20.71 -4.09 -9.44
C HIS A 41 -21.44 -3.76 -8.14
N PHE A 42 -21.77 -4.78 -7.34
CA PHE A 42 -22.42 -4.59 -6.04
C PHE A 42 -21.56 -3.73 -5.10
N LEU A 43 -20.25 -4.02 -5.01
CA LEU A 43 -19.30 -3.20 -4.25
C LEU A 43 -19.30 -1.75 -4.73
N CYS A 44 -19.24 -1.53 -6.04
CA CYS A 44 -19.27 -0.20 -6.63
C CYS A 44 -20.57 0.56 -6.29
N ASP A 45 -21.74 -0.10 -6.41
CA ASP A 45 -23.03 0.50 -6.05
C ASP A 45 -23.11 0.86 -4.57
N LYS A 46 -22.63 -0.05 -3.71
CA LYS A 46 -22.58 0.17 -2.26
C LYS A 46 -21.66 1.34 -1.89
N ILE A 47 -20.45 1.37 -2.43
CA ILE A 47 -19.50 2.48 -2.19
C ILE A 47 -20.08 3.82 -2.63
N LYS A 48 -20.72 3.85 -3.81
CA LYS A 48 -21.40 5.05 -4.30
C LYS A 48 -22.51 5.51 -3.36
N SER A 49 -23.32 4.58 -2.85
CA SER A 49 -24.41 4.90 -1.90
C SER A 49 -23.91 5.48 -0.57
N LEU A 50 -22.67 5.14 -0.19
CA LEU A 50 -22.00 5.60 1.03
C LEU A 50 -21.20 6.90 0.84
N ASP A 51 -21.22 7.50 -0.37
CA ASP A 51 -20.39 8.65 -0.73
C ASP A 51 -18.89 8.41 -0.43
N MET A 52 -18.43 7.21 -0.77
CA MET A 52 -17.04 6.77 -0.66
C MET A 52 -16.42 6.57 -2.04
N LYS A 53 -15.10 6.35 -2.09
CA LYS A 53 -14.34 6.06 -3.30
C LYS A 53 -13.56 4.74 -3.21
N LEU A 54 -13.22 4.17 -4.37
CA LEU A 54 -12.41 2.96 -4.51
C LEU A 54 -11.05 3.25 -5.16
N ILE A 55 -10.03 2.56 -4.65
CA ILE A 55 -8.78 2.29 -5.35
C ILE A 55 -8.76 0.80 -5.66
N LEU A 56 -8.74 0.44 -6.94
CA LEU A 56 -8.77 -0.95 -7.38
C LEU A 56 -7.41 -1.37 -7.92
N CYS A 57 -6.78 -2.34 -7.26
CA CYS A 57 -5.50 -2.91 -7.66
C CYS A 57 -5.70 -4.14 -8.54
N LEU A 58 -5.03 -4.18 -9.70
CA LEU A 58 -5.36 -5.12 -10.79
C LEU A 58 -4.54 -6.41 -10.79
N ALA A 59 -3.47 -6.49 -10.02
CA ALA A 59 -2.74 -7.73 -9.73
C ALA A 59 -1.92 -7.59 -8.44
N ASP A 60 -1.35 -8.69 -7.96
CA ASP A 60 -0.46 -8.73 -6.80
C ASP A 60 0.91 -9.29 -7.15
N ARG A 61 1.98 -8.62 -6.71
CA ARG A 61 3.33 -9.14 -6.92
C ARG A 61 3.58 -10.44 -6.14
N TRP A 62 2.86 -10.68 -5.05
CA TRP A 62 3.11 -11.81 -4.16
C TRP A 62 2.31 -13.07 -4.47
N GLY A 63 1.40 -13.02 -5.45
CA GLY A 63 0.66 -14.21 -5.87
C GLY A 63 -0.61 -14.47 -5.07
N PHE A 64 -1.05 -13.57 -4.20
CA PHE A 64 -2.24 -13.80 -3.38
C PHE A 64 -3.52 -13.61 -4.21
N LEU A 65 -4.47 -14.55 -4.11
CA LEU A 65 -5.72 -14.56 -4.90
C LEU A 65 -5.52 -14.44 -6.42
N GLN A 66 -4.41 -14.97 -6.93
CA GLN A 66 -4.12 -15.06 -8.36
C GLN A 66 -3.46 -16.39 -8.70
N SER A 67 -3.65 -16.83 -9.94
CA SER A 67 -3.16 -18.13 -10.43
C SER A 67 -1.74 -18.12 -10.98
N TYR A 68 -1.07 -16.96 -11.00
CA TYR A 68 0.26 -16.79 -11.58
C TYR A 68 1.20 -16.00 -10.67
N LYS A 69 2.50 -16.14 -10.94
CA LYS A 69 3.56 -15.38 -10.27
C LYS A 69 3.99 -14.22 -11.16
N ILE A 70 4.26 -13.07 -10.55
CA ILE A 70 4.84 -11.92 -11.24
C ILE A 70 6.35 -11.90 -10.96
N ASP A 71 7.15 -12.16 -11.98
CA ASP A 71 8.61 -12.03 -11.95
C ASP A 71 9.15 -11.43 -13.26
N ASP A 72 10.47 -11.41 -13.42
CA ASP A 72 11.12 -10.73 -14.55
C ASP A 72 10.69 -11.31 -15.91
N GLU A 73 10.40 -12.62 -16.01
CA GLU A 73 9.93 -13.21 -17.26
C GLU A 73 8.48 -12.81 -17.55
N TRP A 74 7.66 -12.76 -16.50
CA TRP A 74 6.29 -12.26 -16.62
C TRP A 74 6.23 -10.84 -17.17
N TYR A 75 7.10 -9.94 -16.67
CA TYR A 75 7.17 -8.56 -17.15
C TYR A 75 7.67 -8.42 -18.59
N LYS A 76 8.50 -9.34 -19.08
CA LYS A 76 8.97 -9.28 -20.48
C LYS A 76 7.82 -9.49 -21.45
N ASN A 77 7.06 -10.57 -21.25
CA ASN A 77 6.12 -11.01 -22.26
C ASN A 77 4.82 -11.59 -21.70
N GLU A 78 4.81 -12.24 -20.53
CA GLU A 78 3.62 -13.01 -20.10
C GLU A 78 2.45 -12.13 -19.66
N TYR A 79 2.71 -10.92 -19.15
CA TYR A 79 1.64 -9.98 -18.81
C TYR A 79 0.76 -9.64 -20.02
N LYS A 80 1.29 -9.74 -21.24
CA LYS A 80 0.54 -9.49 -22.48
C LYS A 80 -0.53 -10.53 -22.77
N ASN A 81 -0.45 -11.69 -22.13
CA ASN A 81 -1.39 -12.78 -22.34
C ASN A 81 -2.66 -12.54 -21.49
N LYS A 82 -2.68 -13.08 -20.28
CA LYS A 82 -3.85 -13.06 -19.41
C LYS A 82 -4.11 -11.69 -18.77
N TYR A 83 -3.06 -11.09 -18.20
CA TYR A 83 -3.20 -9.83 -17.45
C TYR A 83 -3.71 -8.67 -18.32
N LEU A 84 -3.17 -8.46 -19.53
CA LEU A 84 -3.70 -7.41 -20.42
C LEU A 84 -5.16 -7.66 -20.83
N SER A 85 -5.56 -8.92 -20.99
CA SER A 85 -6.96 -9.27 -21.29
C SER A 85 -7.86 -8.91 -20.11
N HIS A 86 -7.46 -9.28 -18.88
CA HIS A 86 -8.13 -8.87 -17.65
C HIS A 86 -8.27 -7.35 -17.55
N VAL A 87 -7.15 -6.61 -17.67
CA VAL A 87 -7.14 -5.14 -17.61
C VAL A 87 -8.10 -4.55 -18.64
N LYS A 88 -8.07 -5.00 -19.89
CA LYS A 88 -9.00 -4.49 -20.91
C LYS A 88 -10.46 -4.75 -20.54
N ASN A 89 -10.79 -5.95 -20.06
CA ASN A 89 -12.15 -6.34 -19.72
C ASN A 89 -12.67 -5.53 -18.52
N VAL A 90 -11.93 -5.52 -17.41
CA VAL A 90 -12.37 -4.83 -16.19
C VAL A 90 -12.46 -3.32 -16.39
N ILE A 91 -11.49 -2.73 -17.10
CA ILE A 91 -11.53 -1.28 -17.36
C ILE A 91 -12.68 -0.95 -18.32
N SER A 92 -12.94 -1.77 -19.34
CA SER A 92 -14.06 -1.53 -20.28
C SER A 92 -15.42 -1.61 -19.61
N GLU A 93 -15.59 -2.58 -18.71
CA GLU A 93 -16.82 -2.80 -17.95
C GLU A 93 -17.08 -1.65 -16.96
N PHE A 94 -16.04 -1.18 -16.26
CA PHE A 94 -16.17 -0.25 -15.14
C PHE A 94 -15.77 1.20 -15.46
N LYS A 95 -15.44 1.55 -16.71
CA LYS A 95 -14.98 2.90 -17.13
C LYS A 95 -15.93 4.07 -16.81
N ASN A 96 -17.22 3.81 -16.60
CA ASN A 96 -18.24 4.83 -16.34
C ASN A 96 -18.59 4.94 -14.83
N ARG A 97 -17.81 4.31 -13.95
CA ARG A 97 -18.06 4.27 -12.51
C ARG A 97 -17.19 5.34 -11.81
N ASP A 98 -17.81 6.47 -11.47
CA ASP A 98 -17.12 7.64 -10.87
C ASP A 98 -16.62 7.40 -9.43
N GLU A 99 -17.17 6.39 -8.74
CA GLU A 99 -16.71 5.97 -7.43
C GLU A 99 -15.37 5.22 -7.49
N ILE A 100 -14.96 4.72 -8.65
CA ILE A 100 -13.61 4.21 -8.86
C ILE A 100 -12.69 5.41 -9.11
N MET A 101 -11.90 5.76 -8.09
CA MET A 101 -11.04 6.93 -8.11
C MET A 101 -9.69 6.64 -8.78
N VAL A 102 -9.08 5.49 -8.46
CA VAL A 102 -7.75 5.12 -8.96
C VAL A 102 -7.71 3.66 -9.39
N TRP A 103 -7.17 3.42 -10.59
CA TRP A 103 -6.70 2.11 -11.02
C TRP A 103 -5.22 1.96 -10.67
N GLU A 104 -4.88 0.93 -9.89
CA GLU A 104 -3.50 0.56 -9.61
C GLU A 104 -3.09 -0.64 -10.44
N LEU A 105 -1.93 -0.55 -11.11
CA LEU A 105 -1.47 -1.61 -11.99
C LEU A 105 -1.21 -2.92 -11.24
N ILE A 106 -0.40 -2.85 -10.17
CA ILE A 106 0.08 -4.03 -9.43
C ILE A 106 0.33 -3.63 -7.97
N ASN A 107 -0.05 -4.47 -7.04
CA ASN A 107 0.33 -4.33 -5.64
C ASN A 107 1.82 -4.65 -5.46
N GLU A 108 2.60 -3.69 -4.98
CA GLU A 108 4.01 -3.83 -4.60
C GLU A 108 4.91 -4.44 -5.70
N PRO A 109 4.93 -3.90 -6.94
CA PRO A 109 5.69 -4.48 -8.03
C PRO A 109 7.19 -4.60 -7.71
N GLU A 110 7.81 -5.69 -8.17
CA GLU A 110 9.23 -5.96 -7.93
C GLU A 110 9.85 -6.71 -9.11
N THR A 111 10.96 -6.15 -9.61
CA THR A 111 11.78 -6.71 -10.70
C THR A 111 13.24 -6.26 -10.56
N SER A 112 14.16 -7.04 -11.14
CA SER A 112 15.56 -6.64 -11.25
C SER A 112 15.86 -5.73 -12.45
N ASP A 113 14.96 -5.68 -13.44
CA ASP A 113 15.16 -4.95 -14.70
C ASP A 113 14.24 -3.73 -14.81
N TYR A 114 14.84 -2.55 -14.75
CA TYR A 114 14.11 -1.29 -14.82
C TYR A 114 13.43 -1.05 -16.17
N GLU A 115 14.07 -1.39 -17.28
CA GLU A 115 13.55 -1.06 -18.61
C GLU A 115 12.36 -1.96 -18.95
N ILE A 116 12.42 -3.24 -18.59
CA ILE A 116 11.28 -4.15 -18.76
C ILE A 116 10.07 -3.63 -17.98
N PHE A 117 10.26 -3.23 -16.72
CA PHE A 117 9.16 -2.71 -15.92
C PHE A 117 8.62 -1.36 -16.43
N LYS A 118 9.50 -0.47 -16.87
CA LYS A 118 9.10 0.80 -17.49
C LYS A 118 8.27 0.57 -18.76
N ASN A 119 8.61 -0.43 -19.56
CA ASN A 119 7.83 -0.81 -20.74
C ASN A 119 6.46 -1.38 -20.35
N PHE A 120 6.42 -2.29 -19.36
CA PHE A 120 5.17 -2.78 -18.78
C PHE A 120 4.26 -1.62 -18.33
N VAL A 121 4.81 -0.68 -17.55
CA VAL A 121 4.04 0.47 -17.04
C VAL A 121 3.49 1.31 -18.18
N LYS A 122 4.30 1.64 -19.18
CA LYS A 122 3.85 2.40 -20.35
C LYS A 122 2.72 1.69 -21.09
N ASP A 123 2.88 0.41 -21.37
CA ASP A 123 1.93 -0.38 -22.15
C ASP A 123 0.58 -0.48 -21.43
N VAL A 124 0.58 -0.83 -20.14
CA VAL A 124 -0.65 -1.04 -19.37
C VAL A 124 -1.35 0.28 -19.05
N SER A 125 -0.62 1.30 -18.57
CA SER A 125 -1.24 2.60 -18.24
C SER A 125 -1.81 3.31 -19.47
N ALA A 126 -1.18 3.15 -20.65
CA ALA A 126 -1.73 3.67 -21.90
C ALA A 126 -3.03 2.96 -22.29
N ILE A 127 -3.11 1.64 -22.12
CA ILE A 127 -4.35 0.88 -22.36
C ILE A 127 -5.48 1.38 -21.44
N ILE A 128 -5.20 1.53 -20.14
CA ILE A 128 -6.18 2.04 -19.17
C ILE A 128 -6.67 3.42 -19.61
N LYS A 129 -5.75 4.37 -19.87
CA LYS A 129 -6.11 5.73 -20.29
C LYS A 129 -6.88 5.79 -21.61
N ASN A 130 -6.64 4.88 -22.54
CA ASN A 130 -7.38 4.83 -23.80
C ASN A 130 -8.84 4.37 -23.59
N ILE A 131 -9.09 3.48 -22.63
CA ILE A 131 -10.44 2.95 -22.36
C ILE A 131 -11.20 3.84 -21.37
N SER A 132 -10.50 4.39 -20.38
CA SER A 132 -11.01 5.03 -19.17
C SER A 132 -10.20 6.32 -18.92
N PRO A 133 -10.41 7.38 -19.72
CA PRO A 133 -9.57 8.57 -19.71
C PRO A 133 -9.72 9.42 -18.43
N PHE A 134 -10.83 9.28 -17.71
CA PHE A 134 -11.19 10.14 -16.57
C PHE A 134 -10.67 9.63 -15.22
N GLN A 135 -10.61 8.32 -15.03
CA GLN A 135 -10.07 7.72 -13.81
C GLN A 135 -8.56 7.96 -13.71
N LEU A 136 -8.09 8.10 -12.47
CA LEU A 136 -6.66 8.22 -12.20
C LEU A 136 -5.99 6.85 -12.34
N VAL A 137 -4.73 6.86 -12.75
CA VAL A 137 -3.88 5.68 -12.82
C VAL A 137 -2.68 5.86 -11.91
N SER A 138 -2.41 4.83 -11.11
CA SER A 138 -1.22 4.70 -10.25
C SER A 138 -0.60 3.32 -10.42
N LEU A 139 0.53 3.10 -9.76
CA LEU A 139 1.28 1.86 -9.84
C LEU A 139 0.94 0.85 -8.75
N GLY A 140 0.86 1.29 -7.49
CA GLY A 140 0.84 0.42 -6.30
C GLY A 140 2.23 0.17 -5.69
N THR A 141 3.21 1.07 -5.89
CA THR A 141 4.58 0.87 -5.36
C THR A 141 4.70 1.08 -3.86
N ILE A 142 5.66 0.40 -3.23
CA ILE A 142 6.03 0.66 -1.83
C ILE A 142 6.77 2.01 -1.67
N GLY A 143 7.53 2.48 -2.68
CA GLY A 143 8.38 3.66 -2.53
C GLY A 143 9.45 3.52 -1.44
N GLY A 144 10.17 4.59 -1.14
CA GLY A 144 11.15 4.62 -0.05
C GLY A 144 12.23 3.52 -0.09
N ILE A 145 12.28 2.68 0.95
CA ILE A 145 13.22 1.55 1.05
C ILE A 145 12.54 0.22 0.75
N GLY A 146 11.23 0.11 0.87
CA GLY A 146 10.56 -1.18 0.81
C GLY A 146 10.65 -1.96 2.12
N ASP A 147 9.63 -2.77 2.37
CA ASP A 147 9.56 -3.67 3.52
C ASP A 147 10.63 -4.79 3.40
N LYS A 148 11.05 -5.17 2.20
CA LYS A 148 12.03 -6.25 1.94
C LYS A 148 13.37 -5.73 1.40
N LEU A 149 13.78 -4.52 1.81
CA LEU A 149 14.84 -3.74 1.15
C LEU A 149 14.50 -3.30 -0.29
N GLY A 150 13.25 -3.52 -0.72
CA GLY A 150 12.61 -2.92 -1.90
C GLY A 150 12.97 -3.53 -3.24
N SER A 151 12.28 -3.05 -4.28
CA SER A 151 12.49 -3.34 -5.71
C SER A 151 13.50 -2.39 -6.35
N VAL A 152 14.31 -2.80 -7.34
CA VAL A 152 15.43 -2.02 -7.96
C VAL A 152 15.07 -0.58 -8.39
N PHE A 153 13.79 -0.30 -8.66
CA PHE A 153 13.30 1.04 -9.03
C PHE A 153 12.73 1.86 -7.86
N SER A 154 12.36 1.20 -6.77
CA SER A 154 11.98 1.82 -5.49
C SER A 154 13.18 1.96 -4.55
N VAL A 155 14.13 1.02 -4.60
CA VAL A 155 15.34 0.94 -3.79
C VAL A 155 16.23 2.10 -4.09
N PHE A 156 16.34 3.04 -3.15
CA PHE A 156 17.47 3.98 -3.06
C PHE A 156 17.78 4.77 -4.36
N ASN A 157 16.84 4.80 -5.31
CA ASN A 157 17.05 5.28 -6.66
C ASN A 157 15.90 6.21 -7.03
N HIS A 158 15.88 7.35 -6.33
CA HIS A 158 14.94 8.44 -6.56
C HIS A 158 14.90 8.89 -8.03
N LYS A 159 16.00 8.72 -8.78
CA LYS A 159 16.05 9.03 -10.22
C LYS A 159 15.14 8.09 -11.01
N LYS A 160 15.25 6.77 -10.83
CA LYS A 160 14.38 5.79 -11.50
C LYS A 160 12.92 5.91 -11.05
N PHE A 161 12.70 6.16 -9.76
CA PHE A 161 11.36 6.42 -9.22
C PHE A 161 10.71 7.64 -9.90
N LYS A 162 11.43 8.76 -9.95
CA LYS A 162 10.99 9.98 -10.64
C LYS A 162 10.77 9.75 -12.12
N GLU A 163 11.69 9.08 -12.80
CA GLU A 163 11.58 8.77 -14.22
C GLU A 163 10.35 7.91 -14.52
N LEU A 164 10.07 6.91 -13.69
CA LEU A 164 8.89 6.06 -13.83
C LEU A 164 7.59 6.84 -13.64
N TYR A 165 7.48 7.60 -12.55
CA TYR A 165 6.31 8.45 -12.31
C TYR A 165 6.22 9.67 -13.23
N SER A 166 7.25 9.95 -14.05
CA SER A 166 7.17 10.96 -15.12
C SER A 166 6.38 10.48 -16.34
N ILE A 167 6.01 9.20 -16.42
CA ILE A 167 5.14 8.69 -17.49
C ILE A 167 3.80 9.42 -17.45
N ASN A 168 3.39 10.02 -18.58
CA ASN A 168 2.23 10.92 -18.66
C ASN A 168 0.88 10.23 -18.40
N THR A 169 0.81 8.92 -18.60
CA THR A 169 -0.40 8.10 -18.36
C THR A 169 -0.57 7.69 -16.91
N LEU A 170 0.38 8.02 -16.02
CA LEU A 170 0.22 7.91 -14.57
C LEU A 170 -0.19 9.26 -13.99
N ASP A 171 -1.25 9.31 -13.21
CA ASP A 171 -1.79 10.58 -12.69
C ASP A 171 -1.37 10.85 -11.25
N CYS A 172 -1.09 9.80 -10.47
CA CYS A 172 -0.77 9.92 -9.05
C CYS A 172 0.33 8.94 -8.62
N ILE A 173 0.94 9.25 -7.47
CA ILE A 173 2.03 8.48 -6.88
C ILE A 173 1.49 7.70 -5.68
N SER A 174 1.68 6.38 -5.68
CA SER A 174 1.37 5.49 -4.56
C SER A 174 2.67 5.08 -3.87
N VAL A 175 2.73 5.22 -2.54
CA VAL A 175 3.81 4.65 -1.70
C VAL A 175 3.21 3.82 -0.58
N HIS A 176 3.90 2.81 -0.08
CA HIS A 176 3.54 2.10 1.15
C HIS A 176 4.54 2.44 2.25
N ASP A 177 4.09 2.50 3.49
CA ASP A 177 4.94 2.84 4.62
C ASP A 177 4.70 1.90 5.80
N TYR A 178 5.49 0.84 5.85
CA TYR A 178 5.59 -0.06 7.00
C TYR A 178 6.81 0.27 7.88
N SER A 179 7.36 1.47 7.74
CA SER A 179 8.64 1.84 8.34
C SER A 179 8.55 1.93 9.87
N TYR A 180 7.37 2.21 10.45
CA TYR A 180 7.22 2.35 11.90
C TYR A 180 7.82 1.18 12.66
N ASP A 181 7.50 -0.02 12.19
CA ASP A 181 7.82 -1.29 12.81
C ASP A 181 9.03 -1.98 12.19
N ALA A 182 9.70 -1.34 11.22
CA ALA A 182 10.77 -1.97 10.45
C ALA A 182 12.15 -1.78 11.10
N GLY A 183 12.74 -2.88 11.57
CA GLY A 183 14.13 -2.93 12.01
C GLY A 183 15.07 -3.40 10.89
N ILE A 184 16.27 -2.83 10.78
CA ILE A 184 17.27 -3.27 9.79
C ILE A 184 17.64 -4.75 9.97
N PHE A 185 17.80 -5.19 11.22
CA PHE A 185 18.13 -6.58 11.54
C PHE A 185 16.94 -7.53 11.34
N GLU A 186 15.70 -7.06 11.56
CA GLU A 186 14.49 -7.82 11.21
C GLU A 186 14.41 -8.06 9.70
N ARG A 187 14.74 -7.05 8.88
CA ARG A 187 14.75 -7.22 7.42
C ARG A 187 15.90 -8.09 6.94
N LEU A 188 17.06 -8.04 7.58
CA LEU A 188 18.15 -8.98 7.30
C LEU A 188 17.77 -10.42 7.66
N ASP A 189 17.06 -10.65 8.76
CA ASP A 189 16.52 -11.96 9.11
C ASP A 189 15.60 -12.48 7.99
N ILE A 190 14.62 -11.67 7.59
CA ILE A 190 13.69 -12.00 6.50
C ILE A 190 14.46 -12.32 5.21
N TYR A 191 15.42 -11.48 4.83
CA TYR A 191 16.28 -11.70 3.67
C TYR A 191 17.04 -13.02 3.75
N PHE A 192 17.63 -13.34 4.90
CA PHE A 192 18.37 -14.59 5.10
C PHE A 192 17.47 -15.82 5.10
N ARG A 193 16.23 -15.72 5.59
CA ARG A 193 15.22 -16.78 5.46
C ARG A 193 14.90 -17.07 4.00
N PHE A 194 14.69 -16.04 3.18
CA PHE A 194 14.46 -16.22 1.73
C PHE A 194 15.64 -16.78 0.95
N LYS A 195 16.85 -16.72 1.51
CA LYS A 195 18.07 -17.31 0.92
C LYS A 195 18.47 -18.63 1.57
N ASP A 196 17.59 -19.24 2.37
CA ASP A 196 17.86 -20.46 3.14
C ASP A 196 19.10 -20.39 4.05
N LYS A 197 19.51 -19.19 4.47
CA LYS A 197 20.68 -18.93 5.34
C LYS A 197 20.27 -18.95 6.82
N LYS A 198 19.90 -20.13 7.33
CA LYS A 198 19.34 -20.33 8.69
C LYS A 198 20.16 -19.69 9.81
N THR A 199 21.49 -19.90 9.86
CA THR A 199 22.34 -19.36 10.93
C THR A 199 22.36 -17.83 10.93
N ALA A 200 22.47 -17.22 9.75
CA ALA A 200 22.47 -15.76 9.61
C ALA A 200 21.11 -15.15 9.99
N SER A 201 20.01 -15.82 9.63
CA SER A 201 18.66 -15.46 10.05
C SER A 201 18.51 -15.50 11.58
N ILE A 202 18.97 -16.56 12.25
CA ILE A 202 18.91 -16.64 13.72
C ILE A 202 19.68 -15.50 14.39
N ILE A 203 20.93 -15.26 13.95
CA ILE A 203 21.77 -14.20 14.51
C ILE A 203 21.10 -12.82 14.35
N THR A 204 20.66 -12.51 13.14
CA THR A 204 20.01 -11.21 12.86
C THR A 204 18.68 -11.07 13.59
N GLY A 205 17.91 -12.15 13.76
CA GLY A 205 16.69 -12.16 14.57
C GLY A 205 16.96 -11.88 16.05
N VAL A 206 18.04 -12.42 16.64
CA VAL A 206 18.44 -12.12 18.02
C VAL A 206 18.84 -10.66 18.17
N ILE A 207 19.64 -10.14 17.23
CA ILE A 207 20.05 -8.73 17.23
C ILE A 207 18.83 -7.81 17.09
N ALA A 208 17.88 -8.15 16.21
CA ALA A 208 16.64 -7.39 16.05
C ALA A 208 15.87 -7.26 17.37
N LYS A 209 15.70 -8.37 18.11
CA LYS A 209 15.02 -8.37 19.41
C LYS A 209 15.71 -7.47 20.44
N PHE A 210 17.05 -7.47 20.46
CA PHE A 210 17.83 -6.61 21.34
C PHE A 210 17.61 -5.12 21.04
N PHE A 211 17.69 -4.72 19.77
CA PHE A 211 17.44 -3.32 19.37
C PHE A 211 15.98 -2.91 19.59
N ASP A 212 15.02 -3.81 19.39
CA ASP A 212 13.60 -3.57 19.71
C ASP A 212 13.41 -3.31 21.20
N ALA A 213 14.08 -4.07 22.08
CA ALA A 213 14.01 -3.89 23.52
C ALA A 213 14.55 -2.53 23.99
N ILE A 214 15.57 -1.98 23.32
CA ILE A 214 16.15 -0.66 23.63
C ILE A 214 15.30 0.47 23.03
N SER A 215 14.90 0.33 21.78
CA SER A 215 14.23 1.42 21.04
C SER A 215 12.78 1.62 21.48
N LYS A 216 12.07 0.56 21.89
CA LYS A 216 10.65 0.63 22.25
C LYS A 216 10.36 1.56 23.45
N PRO A 217 11.06 1.48 24.60
CA PRO A 217 10.84 2.41 25.70
C PRO A 217 11.04 3.87 25.30
N ILE A 218 12.04 4.15 24.46
CA ILE A 218 12.35 5.49 23.98
C ILE A 218 11.25 5.99 23.03
N GLN A 219 10.82 5.17 22.06
CA GLN A 219 9.69 5.51 21.20
C GLN A 219 8.42 5.78 22.01
N ASN A 220 8.11 4.92 22.98
CA ASN A 220 6.95 5.08 23.85
C ASN A 220 7.03 6.38 24.67
N PHE A 221 8.20 6.73 25.19
CA PHE A 221 8.40 8.01 25.89
C PHE A 221 8.12 9.20 24.98
N PHE A 222 8.64 9.20 23.75
CA PHE A 222 8.44 10.31 22.82
C PHE A 222 6.98 10.45 22.38
N VAL A 223 6.30 9.34 22.11
CA VAL A 223 4.87 9.36 21.75
C VAL A 223 4.03 9.82 22.93
N SER A 224 4.22 9.22 24.11
CA SER A 224 3.34 9.44 25.28
C SER A 224 3.62 10.73 26.05
N LYS A 225 4.87 11.18 26.13
CA LYS A 225 5.27 12.35 26.93
C LYS A 225 5.58 13.58 26.09
N LEU A 226 6.05 13.40 24.87
CA LEU A 226 6.50 14.50 24.03
C LEU A 226 5.63 14.72 22.79
N ASN A 227 4.54 13.95 22.65
CA ASN A 227 3.60 14.05 21.54
C ASN A 227 4.30 14.11 20.17
N ARG A 228 5.33 13.27 19.99
CA ARG A 228 6.15 13.29 18.77
C ARG A 228 6.60 11.89 18.39
N LEU A 229 6.72 11.66 17.10
CA LEU A 229 7.37 10.46 16.58
C LEU A 229 8.88 10.59 16.75
N PHE A 230 9.52 9.54 17.29
CA PHE A 230 10.97 9.45 17.36
C PHE A 230 11.49 8.46 16.35
N PHE A 231 12.49 8.89 15.59
CA PHE A 231 13.15 8.10 14.58
C PHE A 231 14.62 8.01 14.94
N PHE A 232 15.07 6.81 15.32
CA PHE A 232 16.50 6.58 15.44
C PHE A 232 17.11 6.64 14.03
N PRO A 233 18.08 7.54 13.76
CA PRO A 233 18.59 7.76 12.40
C PRO A 233 19.27 6.53 11.78
N VAL A 234 19.75 5.61 12.61
CA VAL A 234 20.39 4.35 12.18
C VAL A 234 19.39 3.19 12.07
N THR A 235 18.10 3.43 12.33
CA THR A 235 17.06 2.43 12.05
C THR A 235 16.62 2.50 10.60
N LEU A 236 16.15 1.38 10.07
CA LEU A 236 15.56 1.32 8.74
C LEU A 236 14.45 2.35 8.58
N ARG A 237 13.68 2.61 9.65
CA ARG A 237 12.71 3.69 9.71
C ARG A 237 13.29 5.09 9.47
N GLY A 238 14.43 5.41 10.09
CA GLY A 238 15.11 6.68 9.90
C GLY A 238 15.50 6.89 8.44
N LEU A 239 16.10 5.85 7.84
CA LEU A 239 16.46 5.85 6.42
C LEU A 239 15.21 5.95 5.53
N TRP A 240 14.15 5.18 5.81
CA TRP A 240 12.93 5.20 5.01
C TRP A 240 12.29 6.59 5.02
N ASN A 241 12.26 7.24 6.18
CA ASN A 241 11.78 8.62 6.29
C ASN A 241 12.62 9.64 5.53
N ILE A 242 13.93 9.41 5.38
CA ILE A 242 14.77 10.23 4.50
C ILE A 242 14.35 10.00 3.04
N TYR A 243 14.14 8.75 2.64
CA TYR A 243 13.75 8.42 1.27
C TYR A 243 12.34 8.89 0.90
N SER A 244 11.37 8.78 1.80
CA SER A 244 10.02 9.31 1.56
C SER A 244 10.03 10.82 1.31
N LYS A 245 11.00 11.59 1.83
CA LYS A 245 11.14 13.02 1.49
C LYS A 245 11.48 13.23 0.01
N PHE A 246 12.25 12.32 -0.60
CA PHE A 246 12.50 12.36 -2.05
C PHE A 246 11.24 12.02 -2.84
N ASP A 247 10.41 11.09 -2.36
CA ASP A 247 9.13 10.76 -2.99
C ASP A 247 8.19 11.97 -2.95
N TYR A 248 8.10 12.67 -1.81
CA TYR A 248 7.31 13.91 -1.68
C TYR A 248 7.85 15.04 -2.55
N LYS A 249 9.17 15.17 -2.66
CA LYS A 249 9.80 16.14 -3.56
C LYS A 249 9.46 15.82 -5.02
N THR A 250 9.53 14.54 -5.39
CA THR A 250 9.18 14.06 -6.74
C THR A 250 7.72 14.39 -7.07
N SER A 251 6.79 14.13 -6.16
CA SER A 251 5.38 14.51 -6.31
C SER A 251 5.20 16.00 -6.63
N LYS A 252 5.87 16.89 -5.87
CA LYS A 252 5.82 18.34 -6.09
C LYS A 252 6.42 18.75 -7.44
N GLU A 253 7.57 18.18 -7.81
CA GLU A 253 8.24 18.47 -9.08
C GLU A 253 7.42 18.00 -10.30
N LEU A 254 6.77 16.84 -10.19
CA LEU A 254 5.93 16.28 -11.26
C LEU A 254 4.50 16.85 -11.26
N LYS A 255 4.12 17.61 -10.23
CA LYS A 255 2.75 18.11 -10.00
C LYS A 255 1.71 16.98 -9.98
N LYS A 256 2.08 15.83 -9.40
CA LYS A 256 1.19 14.67 -9.23
C LYS A 256 0.91 14.46 -7.75
N PRO A 257 -0.35 14.27 -7.33
CA PRO A 257 -0.65 13.97 -5.94
C PRO A 257 0.02 12.65 -5.52
N ILE A 258 0.43 12.57 -4.25
CA ILE A 258 1.00 11.37 -3.65
C ILE A 258 0.11 10.89 -2.52
N TYR A 259 -0.15 9.60 -2.44
CA TYR A 259 -0.87 8.99 -1.33
C TYR A 259 -0.09 7.81 -0.77
N VAL A 260 -0.32 7.54 0.52
CA VAL A 260 0.15 6.32 1.17
C VAL A 260 -0.90 5.25 0.95
N GLY A 261 -0.63 4.30 0.04
CA GLY A 261 -1.54 3.23 -0.38
C GLY A 261 -1.66 2.11 0.66
N GLU A 262 -0.65 1.94 1.51
CA GLU A 262 -0.69 1.04 2.65
C GLU A 262 0.22 1.55 3.78
N VAL A 263 -0.27 1.47 5.01
CA VAL A 263 0.50 1.76 6.22
C VAL A 263 -0.13 1.07 7.41
N GLY A 264 0.71 0.48 8.25
CA GLY A 264 0.28 -0.29 9.41
C GLY A 264 1.18 -0.04 10.62
N PHE A 265 0.58 -0.24 11.79
CA PHE A 265 1.28 -0.22 13.08
C PHE A 265 0.98 -1.52 13.82
N LYS A 266 1.99 -2.27 14.24
CA LYS A 266 1.81 -3.61 14.84
C LYS A 266 0.97 -3.56 16.14
N LYS A 267 0.14 -4.60 16.40
CA LYS A 267 -0.65 -4.71 17.65
C LYS A 267 0.20 -4.66 18.92
N LYS A 268 1.51 -4.96 18.82
CA LYS A 268 2.50 -4.83 19.93
C LYS A 268 2.57 -3.43 20.58
N HIS A 269 2.04 -2.39 19.94
CA HIS A 269 1.98 -1.03 20.47
C HIS A 269 0.74 -0.73 21.32
N LYS A 270 -0.28 -1.59 21.30
CA LYS A 270 -1.52 -1.46 22.11
C LYS A 270 -2.15 -0.06 21.96
N GLU A 271 -2.57 0.55 23.07
CA GLU A 271 -3.15 1.91 23.13
C GLU A 271 -2.31 3.01 22.45
N LEU A 272 -1.00 2.82 22.30
CA LEU A 272 -0.17 3.80 21.61
C LEU A 272 -0.40 3.82 20.10
N ARG A 273 -0.96 2.76 19.49
CA ARG A 273 -1.23 2.69 18.04
C ARG A 273 -2.06 3.88 17.58
N LYS A 274 -3.10 4.25 18.32
CA LYS A 274 -3.97 5.40 18.00
C LYS A 274 -3.17 6.70 17.96
N LYS A 275 -2.29 6.91 18.94
CA LYS A 275 -1.47 8.13 19.00
C LYS A 275 -0.39 8.17 17.93
N ILE A 276 0.21 7.01 17.65
CA ILE A 276 1.17 6.84 16.56
C ILE A 276 0.51 7.18 15.22
N LEU A 277 -0.69 6.65 14.97
CA LEU A 277 -1.47 6.91 13.77
C LEU A 277 -1.73 8.41 13.59
N GLU A 278 -2.24 9.07 14.62
CA GLU A 278 -2.53 10.51 14.57
C GLU A 278 -1.29 11.33 14.18
N LEU A 279 -0.16 11.08 14.85
CA LEU A 279 1.09 11.79 14.59
C LEU A 279 1.69 11.48 13.21
N ASP A 280 1.51 10.25 12.71
CA ASP A 280 2.00 9.90 11.37
C ASP A 280 1.16 10.57 10.28
N ILE A 281 -0.18 10.54 10.38
CA ILE A 281 -1.06 11.26 9.43
C ILE A 281 -0.72 12.75 9.41
N GLU A 282 -0.62 13.40 10.58
CA GLU A 282 -0.21 14.80 10.72
C GLU A 282 1.08 15.10 9.95
N LYS A 283 2.11 14.25 10.16
CA LYS A 283 3.40 14.38 9.50
C LYS A 283 3.28 14.16 7.99
N LYS A 284 2.50 13.19 7.51
CA LYS A 284 2.35 12.91 6.07
C LYS A 284 1.64 14.05 5.37
N PHE A 285 0.52 14.50 5.91
CA PHE A 285 -0.25 15.61 5.34
C PHE A 285 0.55 16.92 5.37
N SER A 286 1.31 17.20 6.43
CA SER A 286 2.21 18.37 6.47
C SER A 286 3.32 18.34 5.40
N ASN A 287 3.64 17.16 4.86
CA ASN A 287 4.61 17.02 3.77
C ASN A 287 3.97 17.11 2.37
N GLY A 288 2.63 17.18 2.28
CA GLY A 288 1.87 17.28 1.03
C GLY A 288 1.32 15.95 0.53
N VAL A 289 1.26 14.91 1.37
CA VAL A 289 0.53 13.68 1.05
C VAL A 289 -0.96 13.97 0.99
N SER A 290 -1.61 13.51 -0.07
CA SER A 290 -3.01 13.77 -0.41
C SER A 290 -3.98 12.67 0.06
N GLY A 291 -3.47 11.51 0.47
CA GLY A 291 -4.29 10.40 0.95
C GLY A 291 -3.49 9.42 1.82
N TYR A 292 -4.17 8.75 2.73
CA TYR A 292 -3.54 7.87 3.72
C TYR A 292 -4.42 6.66 3.97
N ILE A 293 -3.99 5.48 3.53
CA ILE A 293 -4.78 4.24 3.53
C ILE A 293 -4.19 3.25 4.52
N LEU A 294 -5.00 2.86 5.51
CA LEU A 294 -4.58 1.93 6.55
C LEU A 294 -4.63 0.48 6.08
N TRP A 295 -3.56 -0.26 6.38
CA TRP A 295 -3.49 -1.69 6.24
C TRP A 295 -3.64 -2.37 7.63
N SER A 296 -4.57 -3.29 7.85
CA SER A 296 -5.73 -3.67 7.04
C SER A 296 -6.95 -3.70 7.95
N PHE A 297 -8.07 -3.11 7.52
CA PHE A 297 -9.32 -3.19 8.30
C PHE A 297 -9.86 -4.63 8.28
N GLU A 298 -9.98 -5.24 9.47
CA GLU A 298 -10.32 -6.64 9.76
C GLU A 298 -11.68 -6.76 10.48
N SER A 299 -12.61 -5.87 10.17
CA SER A 299 -13.95 -5.91 10.74
C SER A 299 -14.59 -7.30 10.59
N MET A 300 -15.30 -7.75 11.62
CA MET A 300 -15.87 -9.10 11.71
C MET A 300 -14.84 -10.25 11.60
N GLY A 301 -13.55 -9.98 11.81
CA GLY A 301 -12.47 -10.97 11.65
C GLY A 301 -12.20 -11.37 10.21
N TYR A 302 -12.73 -10.63 9.23
CA TYR A 302 -12.55 -10.94 7.83
C TYR A 302 -11.14 -10.59 7.34
N ASN A 303 -10.54 -11.52 6.59
CA ASN A 303 -9.29 -11.35 5.86
C ASN A 303 -8.13 -10.82 6.74
N PRO A 304 -7.74 -11.59 7.77
CA PRO A 304 -6.69 -11.19 8.68
C PRO A 304 -5.34 -11.12 7.95
N ASP A 305 -4.65 -10.00 8.12
CA ASP A 305 -3.40 -9.64 7.44
C ASP A 305 -2.25 -10.62 7.76
N GLY A 306 -2.31 -11.35 8.88
CA GLY A 306 -1.25 -12.30 9.28
C GLY A 306 0.09 -11.65 9.65
N HIS A 307 0.25 -10.34 9.43
CA HIS A 307 1.46 -9.56 9.73
C HIS A 307 1.33 -8.62 10.94
N ASP A 308 0.24 -8.76 11.70
CA ASP A 308 -0.04 -8.03 12.95
C ASP A 308 -0.33 -6.54 12.76
N TYR A 309 -0.56 -6.07 11.52
CA TYR A 309 -0.97 -4.69 11.24
C TYR A 309 -2.48 -4.50 11.22
N GLY A 310 -3.23 -5.58 11.07
CA GLY A 310 -4.68 -5.66 11.19
C GLY A 310 -5.27 -4.77 12.28
N PHE A 311 -6.40 -4.14 11.98
CA PHE A 311 -7.14 -3.33 12.95
C PHE A 311 -8.65 -3.43 12.71
N ASP A 312 -9.44 -3.21 13.75
CA ASP A 312 -10.89 -3.20 13.69
C ASP A 312 -11.46 -2.04 14.53
N GLU A 313 -12.76 -2.04 14.78
CA GLU A 313 -13.45 -1.01 15.55
C GLU A 313 -12.91 -0.90 17.00
N SER A 314 -12.30 -1.96 17.54
CA SER A 314 -11.74 -1.98 18.89
C SER A 314 -10.42 -1.20 19.01
N ASP A 315 -9.74 -0.90 17.91
CA ASP A 315 -8.51 -0.11 17.91
C ASP A 315 -8.74 1.38 18.20
N GLY A 316 -10.01 1.84 18.17
CA GLY A 316 -10.36 3.22 18.50
C GLY A 316 -9.83 4.26 17.50
N PHE A 317 -9.54 3.85 16.27
CA PHE A 317 -9.02 4.73 15.22
C PHE A 317 -10.07 5.70 14.68
N LYS A 318 -11.37 5.41 14.87
CA LYS A 318 -12.51 6.24 14.45
C LYS A 318 -12.32 7.73 14.66
N GLU A 319 -11.93 8.12 15.87
CA GLU A 319 -11.75 9.54 16.23
C GLU A 319 -10.65 10.20 15.42
N VAL A 320 -9.55 9.49 15.20
CA VAL A 320 -8.41 9.97 14.42
C VAL A 320 -8.82 10.07 12.95
N ILE A 321 -9.49 9.05 12.41
CA ILE A 321 -9.96 9.03 11.02
C ILE A 321 -10.91 10.21 10.76
N LYS A 322 -11.90 10.42 11.63
CA LYS A 322 -12.85 11.53 11.49
C LYS A 322 -12.20 12.90 11.57
N LYS A 323 -11.19 13.07 12.44
CA LYS A 323 -10.41 14.33 12.56
C LYS A 323 -9.75 14.73 11.24
N PHE A 324 -9.29 13.78 10.43
CA PHE A 324 -8.57 14.07 9.19
C PHE A 324 -9.46 14.02 7.92
N ASN A 325 -10.72 13.61 8.06
CA ASN A 325 -11.72 13.61 6.98
C ASN A 325 -12.70 14.80 7.06
N SER A 326 -12.65 15.58 8.14
CA SER A 326 -13.36 16.87 8.29
C SER A 326 -12.54 18.02 7.70
#